data_AF-A0A7T8K9N0-F1
#
_entry.id   AF-A0A7T8K9N0-F1
#
_cell.length_a   1.000
_cell.length_b   1.000
_cell.length_c   1.000
_cell.angle_alpha   90.00
_cell.angle_beta   90.00
_cell.angle_gamma   90.00
#
_symmetry.space_group_name_H-M   'P 1'
#
loop_
_entity.id
_entity.type
_entity.pdbx_description
1 polymer ?
#
loop_
_entity_poly.entity_id
_entity_poly.type
_entity_poly.pdbx_seq_one_letter_code
_entity_poly.pdbx_strand_id
1 'polypeptide(L)'
;MCGRTLVGPVPEVLHCQHGSFLPEGQWLFSSPDLNPSDFAVWGELERKTNRTPHPNVDALKTTIRTEWDNMSEEFLINSCKTFRHRVEAIVEAERGYIE
;
A
#
# COMPACT_ATOMS: atom_id res chain seq x y z
N MET A 1 16.44 26.35 -25.40
CA MET A 1 16.26 24.89 -25.57
C MET A 1 16.03 24.31 -24.18
N CYS A 2 14.82 23.81 -23.92
CA CYS A 2 14.51 22.44 -23.45
C CYS A 2 14.96 22.17 -21.98
N GLY A 3 14.11 21.77 -21.03
CA GLY A 3 12.81 21.11 -21.13
C GLY A 3 11.94 21.33 -19.90
N ARG A 4 10.63 21.16 -20.10
CA ARG A 4 9.57 21.31 -19.11
C ARG A 4 9.51 20.03 -18.27
N THR A 5 9.66 20.15 -16.96
CA THR A 5 9.24 19.12 -16.01
C THR A 5 7.71 19.21 -15.89
N LEU A 6 6.99 18.39 -16.65
CA LEU A 6 5.57 18.16 -16.44
C LEU A 6 5.41 17.11 -15.33
N VAL A 7 5.65 17.53 -14.09
CA VAL A 7 5.07 16.82 -12.94
C VAL A 7 3.87 17.68 -12.55
N GLY A 8 2.69 17.28 -13.03
CA GLY A 8 1.43 17.86 -12.56
C GLY A 8 1.28 17.64 -11.05
N PRO A 9 0.42 18.40 -10.37
CA PRO A 9 0.18 18.21 -8.95
C PRO A 9 -0.26 16.76 -8.72
N VAL A 10 0.49 16.05 -7.86
CA VAL A 10 0.06 14.75 -7.34
C VAL A 10 -1.33 14.97 -6.73
N PRO A 11 -2.34 14.14 -7.04
CA PRO A 11 -3.66 14.27 -6.47
C PRO A 11 -3.57 14.40 -4.95
N GLU A 12 -4.25 15.42 -4.44
CA GLU A 12 -4.26 15.88 -3.05
C GLU A 12 -4.91 14.83 -2.14
N VAL A 13 -4.24 13.70 -1.91
CA VAL A 13 -4.75 12.63 -1.03
C VAL A 13 -3.71 12.14 -0.01
N LEU A 14 -2.49 12.70 -0.05
CA LEU A 14 -1.41 12.39 0.90
C LEU A 14 -0.99 13.56 1.79
N HIS A 15 -1.78 14.64 1.84
CA HIS A 15 -1.65 15.64 2.90
C HIS A 15 -2.41 15.14 4.15
N CYS A 16 -1.96 14.02 4.72
CA CYS A 16 -2.31 13.68 6.09
C CYS A 16 -1.75 14.80 6.99
N GLN A 17 -2.65 15.54 7.65
CA GLN A 17 -2.39 16.74 8.45
C GLN A 17 -1.54 16.52 9.72
N HIS A 18 -0.50 15.70 9.71
CA HIS A 18 0.39 15.53 10.87
C HIS A 18 1.83 15.31 10.42
N GLY A 19 2.51 16.43 10.16
CA GLY A 19 3.95 16.50 9.86
C GLY A 19 4.85 16.18 11.07
N SER A 20 4.64 15.05 11.75
CA SER A 20 5.51 14.65 12.86
C SER A 20 5.64 13.14 13.09
N PHE A 21 5.07 12.26 12.25
CA PHE A 21 5.15 10.82 12.53
C PHE A 21 6.44 10.16 12.05
N LEU A 22 7.04 10.60 10.95
CA LEU A 22 8.33 10.12 10.48
C LEU A 22 9.09 11.28 9.82
N PRO A 23 10.36 11.54 10.17
CA PRO A 23 11.19 12.48 9.43
C PRO A 23 11.26 12.09 7.96
N GLU A 24 11.24 13.09 7.06
CA GLU A 24 11.46 12.85 5.63
C GLU A 24 12.75 12.02 5.43
N GLY A 25 12.63 10.89 4.75
CA GLY A 25 13.75 9.98 4.48
C GLY A 25 13.94 8.85 5.48
N GLN A 26 13.19 8.77 6.58
CA GLN A 26 13.26 7.67 7.54
C GLN A 26 12.22 6.58 7.23
N TRP A 27 12.39 5.91 6.08
CA TRP A 27 11.65 4.68 5.80
C TRP A 27 12.15 3.61 6.77
N LEU A 28 11.24 2.98 7.53
CA LEU A 28 11.58 1.85 8.40
C LEU A 28 11.85 0.63 7.50
N PHE A 29 13.10 0.51 7.04
CA PHE A 29 13.58 -0.31 5.92
C PHE A 29 13.30 -1.83 5.98
N SER A 30 12.60 -2.32 7.00
CA SER A 30 12.38 -3.76 7.21
C SER A 30 11.02 -4.12 7.82
N SER A 31 10.02 -3.23 7.79
CA SER A 31 8.70 -3.52 8.37
C SER A 31 7.61 -3.59 7.28
N PRO A 32 7.35 -4.78 6.71
CA PRO A 32 6.21 -4.98 5.80
C PRO A 32 4.90 -4.61 6.50
N ASP A 33 4.83 -4.78 7.82
CA ASP A 33 3.69 -4.43 8.67
C ASP A 33 3.36 -2.93 8.66
N LEU A 34 4.22 -2.08 8.10
CA LEU A 34 3.99 -0.64 7.97
C LEU A 34 3.72 -0.18 6.53
N ASN A 35 3.86 -1.05 5.53
CA ASN A 35 3.52 -0.69 4.16
C ASN A 35 2.10 -1.16 3.82
N PRO A 36 1.13 -0.27 3.57
CA PRO A 36 -0.23 -0.67 3.18
C PRO A 36 -0.29 -1.57 1.96
N SER A 37 0.70 -1.48 1.08
CA SER A 37 0.79 -2.39 -0.06
C SER A 37 1.06 -3.83 0.41
N ASP A 38 1.96 -3.99 1.38
CA ASP A 38 2.41 -5.30 1.89
C ASP A 38 1.39 -5.91 2.86
N PHE A 39 0.89 -5.14 3.83
CA PHE A 39 -0.02 -5.70 4.84
C PHE A 39 -1.48 -5.83 4.37
N ALA A 40 -1.88 -5.19 3.27
CA ALA A 40 -3.28 -5.20 2.81
C ALA A 40 -3.44 -5.51 1.32
N VAL A 41 -2.87 -4.69 0.44
CA VAL A 41 -3.14 -4.76 -1.01
C VAL A 41 -2.72 -6.11 -1.60
N TRP A 42 -1.50 -6.56 -1.32
CA TRP A 42 -1.00 -7.83 -1.85
C TRP A 42 -1.82 -9.02 -1.37
N GLY A 43 -2.19 -9.04 -0.09
CA GLY A 43 -3.06 -10.08 0.47
C GLY A 43 -4.44 -10.13 -0.18
N GLU A 44 -5.05 -8.97 -0.46
CA GLU A 44 -6.35 -8.92 -1.13
C GLU A 44 -6.28 -9.34 -2.60
N LEU A 45 -5.24 -8.91 -3.32
CA LEU A 45 -5.00 -9.36 -4.70
C LEU A 45 -4.73 -10.86 -4.76
N GLU A 46 -3.91 -11.39 -3.86
CA GLU A 46 -3.63 -12.82 -3.76
C GLU A 46 -4.91 -13.61 -3.51
N ARG A 47 -5.70 -13.19 -2.51
CA ARG A 47 -6.98 -13.84 -2.15
C ARG A 47 -7.96 -13.89 -3.31
N LYS A 48 -7.99 -12.85 -4.17
CA LYS A 48 -8.89 -12.77 -5.33
C LYS A 48 -8.36 -13.55 -6.53
N THR A 49 -7.10 -13.39 -6.85
CA THR A 49 -6.47 -13.99 -8.05
C THR A 49 -6.23 -15.49 -7.91
N ASN A 50 -5.96 -15.99 -6.70
CA ASN A 50 -5.70 -17.41 -6.44
C ASN A 50 -6.96 -18.26 -6.26
N ARG A 51 -8.17 -17.71 -6.48
CA ARG A 51 -9.43 -18.47 -6.42
C ARG A 51 -9.55 -19.48 -7.56
N THR A 52 -8.84 -19.27 -8.67
CA THR A 52 -8.84 -20.14 -9.84
C THR A 52 -7.43 -20.29 -10.41
N PRO A 53 -7.06 -21.47 -10.94
CA PRO A 53 -5.79 -21.65 -11.65
C PRO A 53 -5.72 -20.79 -12.93
N HIS A 54 -4.52 -20.33 -13.26
CA HIS A 54 -4.26 -19.57 -14.49
C HIS A 54 -3.50 -20.44 -15.50
N PRO A 55 -3.90 -20.44 -16.79
CA PRO A 55 -3.27 -21.29 -17.80
C PRO A 55 -1.84 -20.85 -18.16
N ASN A 56 -1.48 -19.60 -17.91
CA ASN A 56 -0.14 -19.06 -18.13
C ASN A 56 0.06 -17.74 -17.35
N VAL A 57 1.28 -17.21 -17.39
CA VAL A 57 1.67 -15.98 -16.71
C VAL A 57 0.91 -14.75 -17.23
N ASP A 58 0.55 -14.68 -18.51
CA ASP A 58 -0.15 -13.53 -19.08
C ASP A 58 -1.62 -13.49 -18.67
N ALA A 59 -2.25 -14.66 -18.52
CA ALA A 59 -3.57 -14.78 -17.93
C ALA A 59 -3.55 -14.30 -16.46
N LEU A 60 -2.57 -14.74 -15.68
CA LEU A 60 -2.40 -14.27 -14.29
C LEU A 60 -2.20 -12.75 -14.22
N LYS A 61 -1.31 -12.17 -15.04
CA LYS A 61 -1.11 -10.71 -15.10
C LYS A 61 -2.38 -9.96 -15.45
N THR A 62 -3.19 -10.51 -16.37
CA THR A 62 -4.49 -9.92 -16.74
C THR A 62 -5.43 -9.93 -15.54
N THR A 63 -5.57 -11.06 -14.85
CA THR A 63 -6.42 -11.16 -13.65
C THR A 63 -5.97 -10.22 -12.54
N ILE A 64 -4.67 -10.10 -12.26
CA ILE A 64 -4.15 -9.17 -11.26
C ILE A 64 -4.56 -7.73 -11.57
N ARG A 65 -4.41 -7.29 -12.83
CA ARG A 65 -4.81 -5.94 -13.25
C ARG A 65 -6.31 -5.73 -13.10
N THR A 66 -7.12 -6.69 -13.55
CA THR A 66 -8.58 -6.63 -13.39
C THR A 66 -9.00 -6.54 -11.92
N GLU A 67 -8.39 -7.32 -11.03
CA GLU A 67 -8.72 -7.28 -9.60
C GLU A 67 -8.23 -6.02 -8.90
N TRP A 68 -7.12 -5.43 -9.36
CA TRP A 68 -6.65 -4.12 -8.93
C TRP A 68 -7.63 -3.01 -9.34
N ASP A 69 -8.05 -2.99 -10.61
CA ASP A 69 -9.00 -1.98 -11.11
C ASP A 69 -10.39 -2.09 -10.44
N ASN A 70 -10.77 -3.31 -10.01
CA ASN A 70 -11.99 -3.58 -9.26
C ASN A 70 -11.84 -3.46 -7.74
N MET A 71 -10.66 -3.09 -7.23
CA MET A 71 -10.44 -2.91 -5.79
C MET A 71 -11.18 -1.66 -5.32
N SER A 72 -11.90 -1.76 -4.19
CA SER A 72 -12.70 -0.63 -3.74
C SER A 72 -11.80 0.48 -3.18
N GLU A 73 -12.11 1.72 -3.55
CA GLU A 73 -11.46 2.90 -2.99
C GLU A 73 -11.61 2.95 -1.47
N GLU A 74 -12.77 2.55 -0.95
CA GLU A 74 -13.03 2.42 0.49
C GLU A 74 -12.04 1.47 1.17
N PHE A 75 -11.74 0.31 0.57
CA PHE A 75 -10.76 -0.63 1.10
C PHE A 75 -9.36 -0.02 1.16
N LEU A 76 -8.96 0.70 0.12
CA LEU A 76 -7.66 1.38 0.06
C LEU A 76 -7.56 2.48 1.13
N ILE A 77 -8.58 3.32 1.23
CA ILE A 77 -8.66 4.39 2.24
C ILE A 77 -8.59 3.80 3.65
N ASN A 78 -9.38 2.77 3.92
CA ASN A 78 -9.40 2.12 5.23
C ASN A 78 -8.05 1.46 5.55
N SER A 79 -7.41 0.81 4.59
CA SER A 79 -6.07 0.24 4.73
C SER A 79 -5.05 1.31 5.11
N CYS A 80 -5.04 2.45 4.41
CA CYS A 80 -4.16 3.58 4.74
C CYS A 80 -4.45 4.16 6.14
N LYS A 81 -5.73 4.24 6.55
CA LYS A 81 -6.10 4.71 7.90
C LYS A 81 -5.55 3.81 9.01
N THR A 82 -5.37 2.52 8.76
CA THR A 82 -4.80 1.58 9.77
C THR A 82 -3.32 1.80 10.04
N PHE A 83 -2.60 2.53 9.17
CA PHE A 83 -1.16 2.77 9.30
C PHE A 83 -0.78 3.30 10.68
N ARG A 84 -1.53 4.28 11.20
CA ARG A 84 -1.26 4.87 12.51
C ARG A 84 -1.34 3.83 13.63
N HIS A 85 -2.41 3.03 13.64
CA HIS A 85 -2.61 2.00 14.65
C HIS A 85 -1.53 0.91 14.57
N ARG A 86 -1.07 0.58 13.36
CA ARG A 86 0.05 -0.36 13.17
C ARG A 86 1.36 0.20 13.71
N VAL A 87 1.65 1.49 13.51
CA VAL A 87 2.82 2.15 14.14
C VAL A 87 2.73 2.08 15.67
N GLU A 88 1.56 2.38 16.24
CA GLU A 88 1.33 2.31 17.69
C GLU A 88 1.55 0.88 18.22
N ALA A 89 1.02 -0.13 17.52
CA ALA A 89 1.20 -1.54 17.89
C ALA A 89 2.66 -2.02 17.80
N ILE A 90 3.44 -1.57 16.81
CA ILE A 90 4.87 -1.90 16.72
C ILE A 90 5.66 -1.25 17.86
N VAL A 91 5.29 -0.04 18.28
CA VAL A 91 5.90 0.62 19.44
C VAL A 91 5.59 -0.16 20.72
N GLU A 92 4.34 -0.59 20.90
CA GLU A 92 3.93 -1.42 22.05
C GLU A 92 4.61 -2.80 22.05
N ALA A 93 4.81 -3.39 20.87
CA ALA A 93 5.52 -4.65 20.70
C ALA A 93 7.05 -4.52 20.82
N GLU A 94 7.59 -3.36 21.24
CA GLU A 94 9.02 -3.07 21.32
C GLU A 94 9.78 -3.37 20.00
N ARG A 95 9.16 -3.02 18.86
CA ARG A 95 9.61 -3.33 17.49
C ARG A 95 9.47 -4.81 17.09
N GLY A 96 8.64 -5.56 17.81
CA GLY A 96 8.22 -6.91 17.47
C GLY A 96 7.27 -6.96 16.26
N TYR A 97 6.98 -8.19 15.81
CA TYR A 97 6.06 -8.48 14.71
C TYR A 97 4.60 -8.26 15.13
N ILE A 98 3.79 -7.74 14.21
CA ILE A 98 2.34 -7.56 14.38
C ILE A 98 1.59 -8.16 13.17
N GLU A 99 0.37 -8.63 13.38
CA GLU A 99 -0.53 -9.09 12.30
C GLU A 99 -1.51 -7.98 11.88
#